data_AF-A0A482WQB6-F1
#
_entry.id   AF-A0A482WQB6-F1
#
_cell.length_a   1.000
_cell.length_b   1.000
_cell.length_c   1.000
_cell.angle_alpha   90.00
_cell.angle_beta   90.00
_cell.angle_gamma   90.00
#
_symmetry.space_group_name_H-M   'P 1'
#
loop_
_entity.id
_entity.type
_entity.pdbx_description
1 polymer ?
#
loop_
_entity_poly.entity_id
_entity_poly.type
_entity_poly.pdbx_seq_one_letter_code
_entity_poly.pdbx_strand_id
1 'polypeptide(L)'
;WVIDASSQPSNTTVVVYLTQLFVTTGLTFTESVYYDGDNSFDKFGGKLVHSVTEKNIKSSLWLSTNLQYLVVDFELDQLEGNHVRALDGLLDVYGFNITYEARSDVEDAVRTPFCNVVACSYEGHCYGNENLT
;
A
#
# COMPACT_ATOMS: atom_id res chain seq x y z
N TRP A 1 1.32 9.93 4.98
CA TRP A 1 -0.06 10.05 4.45
C TRP A 1 -1.00 9.23 5.34
N VAL A 2 -2.29 9.52 5.38
CA VAL A 2 -3.24 8.81 6.26
C VAL A 2 -4.49 8.43 5.50
N ILE A 3 -4.91 7.19 5.67
CA ILE A 3 -6.20 6.68 5.21
C ILE A 3 -7.14 6.70 6.43
N ASP A 4 -8.19 7.51 6.33
CA ASP A 4 -9.18 7.72 7.38
C ASP A 4 -10.52 7.07 6.99
N ALA A 5 -10.90 6.03 7.73
CA ALA A 5 -12.17 5.33 7.63
C ALA A 5 -13.05 5.55 8.88
N SER A 6 -12.78 6.57 9.70
CA SER A 6 -13.56 6.88 10.91
C SER A 6 -15.01 7.27 10.64
N SER A 7 -15.30 7.75 9.41
CA SER A 7 -16.67 8.02 8.94
C SER A 7 -17.46 6.77 8.54
N GLN A 8 -16.80 5.61 8.48
CA GLN A 8 -17.40 4.33 8.11
C GLN A 8 -17.90 3.55 9.35
N PRO A 9 -18.80 2.57 9.17
CA PRO A 9 -19.23 1.67 10.23
C PRO A 9 -18.07 0.99 10.98
N SER A 10 -18.28 0.61 12.24
CA SER A 10 -17.24 0.00 13.08
C SER A 10 -16.75 -1.37 12.59
N ASN A 11 -17.49 -2.04 11.71
CA ASN A 11 -17.15 -3.30 11.07
C ASN A 11 -16.51 -3.11 9.67
N THR A 12 -15.80 -2.02 9.48
CA THR A 12 -15.13 -1.70 8.22
C THR A 12 -13.70 -2.23 8.21
N THR A 13 -13.33 -2.89 7.12
CA THR A 13 -11.94 -3.27 6.82
C THR A 13 -11.39 -2.32 5.76
N VAL A 14 -10.26 -1.69 6.05
CA VAL A 14 -9.49 -0.93 5.07
C VAL A 14 -8.54 -1.89 4.36
N VAL A 15 -8.60 -1.92 3.03
CA VAL A 15 -7.70 -2.72 2.19
C VAL A 15 -6.90 -1.80 1.30
N VAL A 16 -5.59 -2.04 1.22
CA VAL A 16 -4.65 -1.31 0.38
C VAL A 16 -4.01 -2.28 -0.60
N TYR A 17 -4.10 -1.97 -1.88
CA TYR A 17 -3.50 -2.69 -3.00
C TYR A 17 -2.24 -1.96 -3.45
N LEU A 18 -1.11 -2.68 -3.50
CA LEU A 18 0.18 -2.17 -3.93
C LEU A 18 0.29 -2.27 -5.46
N THR A 19 -0.48 -1.43 -6.14
CA THR A 19 -0.63 -1.45 -7.61
C THR A 19 0.68 -1.17 -8.34
N GLN A 20 1.50 -0.26 -7.80
CA GLN A 20 2.87 -0.03 -8.25
C GLN A 20 3.81 0.00 -7.04
N LEU A 21 4.84 -0.84 -7.00
CA LEU A 21 5.80 -0.90 -5.91
C LEU A 21 7.21 -1.06 -6.47
N PHE A 22 7.91 0.06 -6.61
CA PHE A 22 9.30 0.10 -7.06
C PHE A 22 10.26 0.51 -5.93
N VAL A 23 9.77 0.77 -4.73
CA VAL A 23 10.58 1.04 -3.54
C VAL A 23 10.91 -0.26 -2.80
N THR A 24 12.16 -0.41 -2.35
CA THR A 24 12.65 -1.59 -1.65
C THR A 24 12.72 -1.43 -0.14
N THR A 25 12.68 -0.19 0.35
CA THR A 25 12.80 0.17 1.77
C THR A 25 11.99 1.45 2.06
N GLY A 26 11.86 1.82 3.33
CA GLY A 26 11.34 3.13 3.72
C GLY A 26 9.83 3.29 3.71
N LEU A 27 9.08 2.42 3.01
CA LEU A 27 7.62 2.43 2.98
C LEU A 27 7.04 1.56 4.10
N THR A 28 6.26 2.15 5.01
CA THR A 28 5.65 1.47 6.15
C THR A 28 4.16 1.80 6.30
N PHE A 29 3.42 0.83 6.81
CA PHE A 29 1.98 0.88 7.05
C PHE A 29 1.72 0.57 8.52
N THR A 30 1.19 1.53 9.26
CA THR A 30 0.92 1.42 10.70
C THR A 30 -0.56 1.65 10.96
N GLU A 31 -1.24 0.65 11.53
CA GLU A 31 -2.63 0.80 11.95
C GLU A 31 -2.69 1.57 13.27
N SER A 32 -3.71 2.42 13.44
CA SER A 32 -3.93 3.17 14.67
C SER A 32 -5.42 3.29 14.98
N VAL A 33 -5.75 3.33 16.27
CA VAL A 33 -7.12 3.57 16.76
C VAL A 33 -7.45 5.06 16.74
N TYR A 34 -6.42 5.91 16.85
CA TYR A 34 -6.55 7.35 16.87
C TYR A 34 -5.43 8.00 16.06
N TYR A 35 -5.74 9.07 15.34
CA TYR A 35 -4.76 9.86 14.62
C TYR A 35 -4.99 11.34 14.91
N ASP A 36 -3.94 12.03 15.37
CA ASP A 36 -3.90 13.47 15.56
C ASP A 36 -2.89 14.06 14.57
N GLY A 37 -3.35 14.99 13.73
CA GLY A 37 -2.52 15.61 12.70
C GLY A 37 -1.49 16.59 13.26
N ASP A 38 -1.69 17.12 14.47
CA ASP A 38 -0.85 18.17 15.06
C ASP A 38 0.27 17.61 15.95
N ASN A 39 0.15 16.37 16.43
CA ASN A 39 1.13 15.72 17.31
C ASN A 39 1.73 14.47 16.65
N SER A 40 2.88 14.65 16.00
CA SER A 40 3.68 13.57 15.41
C SER A 40 4.24 12.56 16.42
N PHE A 41 4.07 12.78 17.73
CA PHE A 41 4.75 12.05 18.79
C PHE A 41 4.00 10.85 19.35
N ASP A 42 2.69 10.71 19.12
CA ASP A 42 1.95 9.59 19.68
C ASP A 42 0.97 9.01 18.65
N LYS A 43 1.50 8.13 17.80
CA LYS A 43 0.71 7.01 17.24
C LYS A 43 0.32 6.08 18.40
N PHE A 44 -0.54 6.56 19.31
CA PHE A 44 -0.84 5.87 20.55
C PHE A 44 -1.57 4.56 20.23
N GLY A 45 -0.96 3.43 20.59
CA GLY A 45 -1.46 2.11 20.21
C GLY A 45 -1.26 1.74 18.73
N GLY A 46 -0.38 2.45 18.02
CA GLY A 46 -0.05 2.17 16.64
C GLY A 46 0.68 0.84 16.49
N LYS A 47 0.20 -0.04 15.62
CA LYS A 47 0.83 -1.34 15.34
C LYS A 47 1.28 -1.40 13.89
N LEU A 48 2.51 -1.85 13.65
CA LEU A 48 3.03 -2.05 12.30
C LEU A 48 2.25 -3.19 11.62
N VAL A 49 1.55 -2.86 10.53
CA VAL A 49 0.85 -3.83 9.68
C VAL A 49 1.82 -4.41 8.67
N HIS A 50 2.59 -3.54 8.01
CA HIS A 50 3.51 -3.94 6.96
C HIS A 50 4.66 -2.96 6.81
N SER A 51 5.85 -3.46 6.48
CA SER A 51 7.00 -2.66 6.09
C SER A 51 7.60 -3.28 4.83
N VAL A 52 7.81 -2.46 3.81
CA VAL A 52 8.37 -2.92 2.54
C VAL A 52 9.86 -3.12 2.70
N THR A 53 10.32 -4.29 2.24
CA THR A 53 11.72 -4.71 2.24
C THR A 53 12.05 -5.35 0.90
N GLU A 54 13.34 -5.42 0.55
CA GLU A 54 13.82 -6.11 -0.66
C GLU A 54 13.30 -7.55 -0.78
N LYS A 55 13.06 -8.22 0.35
CA LYS A 55 12.61 -9.61 0.40
C LYS A 55 11.13 -9.77 0.08
N ASN A 56 10.30 -8.78 0.42
CA ASN A 56 8.85 -8.89 0.35
C ASN A 56 8.22 -8.05 -0.77
N ILE A 57 9.02 -7.27 -1.51
CA ILE A 57 8.55 -6.42 -2.61
C ILE A 57 7.78 -7.19 -3.69
N LYS A 58 8.11 -8.47 -3.91
CA LYS A 58 7.44 -9.32 -4.92
C LYS A 58 6.24 -10.10 -4.38
N SER A 59 6.15 -10.29 -3.07
CA SER A 59 5.09 -11.10 -2.45
C SER A 59 4.00 -10.24 -1.80
N SER A 60 4.31 -8.98 -1.51
CA SER A 60 3.38 -8.04 -0.86
C SER A 60 2.56 -7.36 -1.94
N LEU A 61 1.36 -7.88 -2.17
CA LEU A 61 0.46 -7.37 -3.22
C LEU A 61 -0.65 -6.48 -2.65
N TRP A 62 -1.07 -6.77 -1.41
CA TRP A 62 -2.09 -6.04 -0.68
C TRP A 62 -1.87 -6.23 0.82
N LEU A 63 -2.50 -5.36 1.60
CA LEU A 63 -2.57 -5.45 3.06
C LEU A 63 -3.93 -4.92 3.53
N SER A 64 -4.33 -5.29 4.74
CA SER A 64 -5.62 -4.89 5.31
C SER A 64 -5.54 -4.64 6.80
N THR A 65 -6.37 -3.73 7.29
CA THR A 65 -6.58 -3.49 8.73
C THR A 65 -8.07 -3.32 9.03
N ASN A 66 -8.47 -3.71 10.24
CA ASN A 66 -9.82 -3.47 10.76
C ASN A 66 -9.90 -2.19 11.61
N LEU A 67 -8.80 -1.43 11.71
CA LEU A 67 -8.79 -0.14 12.40
C LEU A 67 -9.17 1.00 11.44
N GLN A 68 -9.67 2.07 12.04
CA GLN A 68 -10.19 3.23 11.31
C GLN A 68 -9.09 4.08 10.67
N TYR A 69 -7.87 4.03 11.21
CA TYR A 69 -6.76 4.82 10.68
C TYR A 69 -5.62 3.90 10.26
N LEU A 70 -5.14 4.13 9.04
CA LEU A 70 -3.93 3.51 8.52
C LEU A 70 -2.97 4.62 8.10
N VAL A 71 -1.83 4.70 8.79
CA VAL A 71 -0.76 5.65 8.51
C VAL A 71 0.21 5.01 7.53
N VAL A 72 0.42 5.69 6.40
CA VAL A 72 1.37 5.33 5.35
C VAL A 72 2.55 6.28 5.44
N ASP A 73 3.70 5.79 5.90
CA ASP A 73 4.92 6.59 5.99
C ASP A 73 5.92 6.13 4.94
N PHE A 74 6.52 7.10 4.27
CA PHE A 74 7.60 6.86 3.33
C PHE A 74 8.78 7.75 3.70
N GLU A 75 9.85 7.13 4.19
CA GLU A 75 11.07 7.80 4.60
C GLU A 75 12.27 7.13 3.94
N LEU A 76 13.07 7.94 3.23
CA LEU A 76 14.29 7.49 2.59
C LEU A 76 15.48 7.91 3.44
N ASP A 77 16.13 6.95 4.06
CA ASP A 77 17.30 7.12 4.93
C ASP A 77 18.63 7.10 4.14
N GLN A 78 18.60 6.59 2.90
CA GLN A 78 19.77 6.44 2.04
C GLN A 78 19.56 7.13 0.69
N LEU A 79 20.65 7.59 0.06
CA LEU A 79 20.59 8.26 -1.24
C LEU A 79 20.46 7.26 -2.42
N GLU A 80 20.89 6.01 -2.22
CA GLU A 80 21.02 4.99 -3.25
C GLU A 80 20.40 3.66 -2.81
N GLY A 81 20.08 2.77 -3.75
CA GLY A 81 19.62 1.40 -3.46
C GLY A 81 18.15 1.22 -3.07
N ASN A 82 17.38 2.31 -2.88
CA ASN A 82 15.99 2.22 -2.40
C ASN A 82 14.95 1.89 -3.48
N HIS A 83 15.36 1.79 -4.75
CA HIS A 83 14.44 1.65 -5.86
C HIS A 83 14.86 0.52 -6.82
N VAL A 84 13.87 -0.24 -7.29
CA VAL A 84 14.02 -1.17 -8.41
C VAL A 84 13.97 -0.37 -9.71
N ARG A 85 14.96 -0.59 -10.57
CA ARG A 85 15.10 0.13 -11.85
C ARG A 85 14.68 -0.76 -13.01
N ALA A 86 13.90 -0.21 -13.94
CA ALA A 86 13.65 -0.83 -15.22
C ALA A 86 14.89 -0.69 -16.13
N LEU A 87 15.14 -1.69 -16.98
CA LEU A 87 16.29 -1.69 -17.89
C LEU A 87 16.15 -0.60 -18.97
N ASP A 88 14.91 -0.32 -19.39
CA ASP A 88 14.56 0.82 -20.24
C ASP A 88 14.20 2.01 -19.32
N GLY A 89 14.92 3.13 -19.42
CA GLY A 89 14.80 4.24 -18.45
C GLY A 89 15.60 4.03 -17.14
N LEU A 90 16.81 3.48 -17.21
CA LEU A 90 17.69 3.17 -16.05
C LEU A 90 17.96 4.34 -15.08
N LEU A 91 17.75 5.58 -15.53
CA LEU A 91 17.92 6.79 -14.74
C LEU A 91 16.61 7.28 -14.09
N ASP A 92 15.48 6.74 -14.49
CA ASP A 92 14.18 7.10 -13.94
C ASP A 92 13.96 6.42 -12.59
N VAL A 93 13.47 7.20 -11.64
CA VAL A 93 13.17 6.74 -10.28
C VAL A 93 11.66 6.66 -10.15
N TYR A 94 11.16 5.43 -10.08
CA TYR A 94 9.75 5.15 -9.83
C TYR A 94 9.54 4.90 -8.35
N GLY A 95 8.49 5.50 -7.77
CA GLY A 95 8.14 5.33 -6.36
C GLY A 95 7.16 4.18 -6.15
N PHE A 96 6.02 4.50 -5.55
CA PHE A 96 4.93 3.55 -5.34
C PHE A 96 3.58 4.20 -5.66
N ASN A 97 2.60 3.36 -5.98
CA ASN A 97 1.20 3.73 -6.17
C ASN A 97 0.32 2.73 -5.41
N ILE A 98 -0.58 3.28 -4.60
CA ILE A 98 -1.53 2.51 -3.84
C ILE A 98 -2.95 2.83 -4.29
N THR A 99 -3.77 1.79 -4.38
CA THR A 99 -5.23 1.94 -4.43
C THR A 99 -5.77 1.42 -3.11
N TYR A 100 -6.73 2.10 -2.51
CA TYR A 100 -7.32 1.68 -1.25
C TYR A 100 -8.83 1.76 -1.28
N GLU A 101 -9.48 0.93 -0.46
CA GLU A 101 -10.92 0.94 -0.26
C GLU A 101 -11.25 0.60 1.19
N ALA A 102 -12.34 1.18 1.69
CA ALA A 102 -12.92 0.87 2.98
C ALA A 102 -14.20 0.06 2.73
N ARG A 103 -14.26 -1.17 3.25
CA ARG A 103 -15.37 -2.10 2.99
C ARG A 103 -16.03 -2.52 4.29
N SER A 104 -17.33 -2.34 4.37
CA SER A 104 -18.17 -2.81 5.47
C SER A 104 -19.04 -3.96 4.99
N ASP A 105 -19.40 -4.89 5.87
CA ASP A 105 -20.40 -5.94 5.59
C ASP A 105 -20.06 -6.88 4.42
N VAL A 106 -18.78 -7.23 4.22
CA VAL A 106 -18.35 -8.19 3.18
C VAL A 106 -17.66 -9.39 3.81
N GLU A 107 -18.04 -10.61 3.39
CA GLU A 107 -17.36 -11.86 3.81
C GLU A 107 -15.89 -11.89 3.35
N ASP A 108 -15.62 -11.41 2.13
CA ASP A 108 -14.27 -11.26 1.58
C ASP A 108 -13.83 -9.79 1.61
N ALA A 109 -12.93 -9.46 2.55
CA ALA A 109 -12.35 -8.13 2.66
C ALA A 109 -11.61 -7.71 1.38
N VAL A 110 -10.94 -8.64 0.69
CA VAL A 110 -10.11 -8.35 -0.49
C VAL A 110 -10.90 -8.59 -1.78
N ARG A 111 -10.92 -7.59 -2.65
CA ARG A 111 -11.53 -7.68 -3.99
C ARG A 111 -10.57 -8.36 -4.96
N THR A 112 -11.08 -9.35 -5.69
CA THR A 112 -10.35 -10.04 -6.78
C THR A 112 -11.08 -9.89 -8.12
N PRO A 113 -10.37 -9.83 -9.27
CA PRO A 113 -8.91 -9.74 -9.40
C PRO A 113 -8.40 -8.33 -9.04
N PHE A 114 -7.14 -8.24 -8.62
CA PHE A 114 -6.42 -6.98 -8.43
C PHE A 114 -5.12 -7.00 -9.24
N CYS A 115 -4.64 -5.81 -9.58
CA CYS A 115 -3.46 -5.62 -10.42
C CYS A 115 -2.30 -5.03 -9.62
N ASN A 116 -1.08 -5.53 -9.83
CA ASN A 116 0.15 -5.04 -9.21
C ASN A 116 1.35 -5.23 -10.16
N VAL A 117 2.53 -4.71 -9.82
CA VAL A 117 3.77 -4.78 -10.64
C VAL A 117 4.22 -6.22 -10.96
N VAL A 118 3.89 -7.18 -10.10
CA VAL A 118 4.23 -8.59 -10.32
C VAL A 118 3.19 -9.28 -11.21
N ALA A 119 1.92 -8.89 -11.08
CA ALA A 119 0.80 -9.45 -11.82
C ALA A 119 0.58 -8.79 -13.20
N CYS A 120 1.01 -7.54 -13.38
CA CYS A 120 1.00 -6.80 -14.64
C CYS A 120 2.45 -6.53 -15.07
N SER A 121 2.75 -6.58 -16.37
CA SER A 121 4.11 -6.29 -16.87
C SER A 121 4.61 -4.92 -16.39
N TYR A 122 5.93 -4.73 -16.29
CA TYR A 122 6.58 -3.44 -15.97
C TYR A 122 6.09 -2.24 -16.82
N GLU A 123 5.55 -2.50 -18.01
CA GLU A 123 4.96 -1.49 -18.92
C GLU A 123 3.52 -1.07 -18.56
N GLY A 124 2.95 -1.58 -17.46
CA GLY A 124 1.60 -1.22 -17.03
C GLY A 124 0.47 -1.87 -17.86
N HIS A 125 0.78 -2.82 -18.74
CA HIS A 125 -0.23 -3.68 -19.37
C HIS A 125 -0.77 -4.68 -18.35
N CYS A 126 -1.72 -4.22 -17.56
CA CYS A 126 -2.66 -5.13 -16.94
C CYS A 126 -3.55 -5.66 -18.06
N TYR A 127 -3.42 -6.96 -18.35
CA TYR A 127 -4.44 -7.70 -19.10
C TYR A 127 -5.68 -7.77 -18.21
N GLY A 128 -6.34 -6.63 -18.04
CA GLY A 128 -7.62 -6.52 -17.38
C GLY A 128 -8.63 -7.27 -18.22
N ASN A 129 -8.76 -8.56 -17.92
CA ASN A 129 -9.69 -9.53 -18.48
C ASN A 129 -9.69 -9.61 -20.03
N GLU A 130 -9.61 -10.82 -20.57
CA GLU A 130 -9.80 -11.10 -22.01
C GLU A 130 -11.19 -10.70 -22.57
N ASN A 131 -12.00 -9.92 -21.86
CA ASN A 131 -13.26 -9.37 -22.36
C ASN A 131 -13.34 -7.87 -22.09
N LEU A 132 -12.92 -7.10 -23.10
CA LEU A 132 -13.31 -5.71 -23.34
C LEU A 132 -14.75 -5.64 -23.92
N THR A 133 -15.73 -6.25 -23.23
CA THR A 133 -17.16 -6.17 -23.59
C THR A 133 -17.98 -5.67 -22.42
#